data_AF-U1KHI4-F1
#
_entry.id   AF-U1KHI4-F1
#
_cell.length_a   1.000
_cell.length_b   1.000
_cell.length_c   1.000
_cell.angle_alpha   90.00
_cell.angle_beta   90.00
_cell.angle_gamma   90.00
#
_symmetry.space_group_name_H-M   'P 1'
#
loop_
_entity.id
_entity.type
_entity.pdbx_description
1 polymer ?
#
loop_
_entity_poly.entity_id
_entity_poly.type
_entity_poly.pdbx_seq_one_letter_code
_entity_poly.pdbx_strand_id
1 'polypeptide(L)'
;MNLDKSTKRIAKKVKNGFQGYPKISLTYYGQSSELANKVVVEFISEEGAAPQSQTFLSNTDAKKDETIQTTLVKVIERANAKTVLEAKEITVEVAE
;
A
#
# COMPACT_ATOMS: atom_id res chain seq x y z
N MET A 1 11.68 -9.03 -7.99
CA MET A 1 11.20 -9.85 -6.85
C MET A 1 9.97 -10.58 -7.37
N ASN A 2 9.67 -11.80 -6.89
CA ASN A 2 8.43 -12.48 -7.28
C ASN A 2 7.27 -12.00 -6.38
N LEU A 3 6.06 -11.90 -6.92
CA LEU A 3 4.83 -11.48 -6.26
C LEU A 3 4.68 -12.03 -4.84
N ASP A 4 4.78 -13.36 -4.65
CA ASP A 4 4.65 -14.02 -3.34
C ASP A 4 5.64 -13.50 -2.28
N LYS A 5 6.85 -13.15 -2.71
CA LYS A 5 7.87 -12.62 -1.79
C LYS A 5 7.51 -11.20 -1.39
N SER A 6 7.05 -10.39 -2.33
CA SER A 6 6.67 -9.00 -2.09
C SER A 6 5.48 -8.91 -1.14
N THR A 7 4.40 -9.65 -1.42
CA THR A 7 3.19 -9.68 -0.57
C THR A 7 3.50 -10.20 0.84
N LYS A 8 4.29 -11.27 0.99
CA LYS A 8 4.71 -11.77 2.31
C LYS A 8 5.52 -10.74 3.10
N ARG A 9 6.38 -9.94 2.45
CA ARG A 9 7.14 -8.89 3.14
C ARG A 9 6.25 -7.77 3.65
N ILE A 10 5.28 -7.33 2.84
CA ILE A 10 4.30 -6.31 3.23
C ILE A 10 3.47 -6.83 4.41
N ALA A 11 2.88 -8.02 4.27
CA ALA A 11 2.07 -8.64 5.33
C ALA A 11 2.85 -8.81 6.64
N LYS A 12 4.15 -9.15 6.58
CA LYS A 12 5.01 -9.22 7.78
C LYS A 12 5.15 -7.86 8.46
N LYS A 13 5.35 -6.78 7.69
CA LYS A 13 5.44 -5.42 8.25
C LYS A 13 4.10 -4.95 8.83
N VAL A 14 2.99 -5.24 8.15
CA VAL A 14 1.64 -4.94 8.64
C VAL A 14 1.36 -5.66 9.98
N LYS A 15 1.78 -6.92 10.10
CA LYS A 15 1.62 -7.70 11.33
C LYS A 15 2.37 -7.11 12.54
N ASN A 16 3.43 -6.34 12.33
CA ASN A 16 4.16 -5.69 13.42
C ASN A 16 3.33 -4.57 14.11
N GLY A 17 2.23 -4.13 13.50
CA GLY A 17 1.36 -3.09 14.04
C GLY A 17 2.00 -1.70 14.00
N PHE A 18 1.46 -0.78 14.80
CA PHE A 18 1.96 0.59 14.89
C PHE A 18 3.23 0.67 15.74
N GLN A 19 4.32 1.13 15.15
CA GLN A 19 5.64 1.31 15.78
C GLN A 19 6.14 2.77 15.71
N GLY A 20 5.25 3.71 15.41
CA GLY A 20 5.57 5.14 15.24
C GLY A 20 5.84 5.52 13.78
N TYR A 21 6.47 6.68 13.60
CA TYR A 21 6.73 7.29 12.29
C TYR A 21 8.21 7.15 11.86
N PRO A 22 8.52 7.09 10.55
CA PRO A 22 7.60 7.28 9.42
C PRO A 22 6.58 6.15 9.23
N LYS A 23 5.35 6.51 8.86
CA LYS A 23 4.22 5.61 8.64
C LYS A 23 3.90 5.56 7.16
N ILE A 24 3.66 4.35 6.64
CA ILE A 24 3.07 4.13 5.32
C ILE A 24 1.71 3.47 5.47
N SER A 25 0.73 3.93 4.68
CA SER A 25 -0.59 3.33 4.57
C SER A 25 -0.88 2.97 3.11
N LEU A 26 -1.33 1.75 2.88
CA LEU A 26 -1.67 1.23 1.55
C LEU A 26 -3.19 1.07 1.47
N THR A 27 -3.83 1.82 0.58
CA THR A 27 -5.28 1.74 0.36
C THR A 27 -5.54 1.32 -1.08
N TYR A 28 -6.29 0.24 -1.25
CA TYR A 28 -6.64 -0.27 -2.57
C TYR A 28 -8.01 0.22 -2.99
N TYR A 29 -8.13 0.66 -4.23
CA TYR A 29 -9.38 1.11 -4.82
C TYR A 29 -9.67 0.35 -6.10
N GLY A 30 -10.93 0.21 -6.43
CA GLY A 30 -11.37 -0.52 -7.61
C GLY A 30 -12.80 -0.21 -7.99
N GLN A 31 -13.19 -0.71 -9.16
CA GLN A 31 -14.59 -0.67 -9.61
C GLN A 31 -15.49 -1.60 -8.80
N SER A 32 -14.90 -2.62 -8.15
CA SER A 32 -15.58 -3.61 -7.34
C SER A 32 -14.75 -3.95 -6.10
N SER A 33 -15.38 -4.51 -5.06
CA SER A 33 -14.68 -4.97 -3.85
C SER A 33 -13.77 -6.19 -4.08
N GLU A 34 -13.86 -6.81 -5.26
CA GLU A 34 -13.11 -8.01 -5.65
C GLU A 34 -11.86 -7.71 -6.48
N LEU A 35 -11.76 -6.52 -7.10
CA LEU A 35 -10.71 -6.18 -8.04
C LEU A 35 -10.17 -4.78 -7.74
N ALA A 36 -8.90 -4.70 -7.34
CA ALA A 36 -8.22 -3.44 -7.07
C ALA A 36 -7.58 -2.89 -8.35
N ASN A 37 -8.16 -1.86 -8.95
CA ASN A 37 -7.59 -1.20 -10.13
C ASN A 37 -6.48 -0.21 -9.77
N LYS A 38 -6.38 0.24 -8.51
CA LYS A 38 -5.30 1.13 -8.08
C LYS A 38 -4.96 0.96 -6.61
N VAL A 39 -3.78 1.42 -6.24
CA VAL A 39 -3.34 1.52 -4.85
C VAL A 39 -2.83 2.92 -4.58
N VAL A 40 -3.29 3.52 -3.49
CA VAL A 40 -2.79 4.78 -2.96
C VAL A 40 -1.88 4.47 -1.79
N VAL A 41 -0.65 4.99 -1.87
CA VAL A 41 0.36 4.91 -0.83
C VAL A 41 0.41 6.25 -0.15
N GLU A 42 0.03 6.30 1.12
CA GLU A 42 0.16 7.49 1.95
C GLU A 42 1.39 7.36 2.85
N PHE A 43 2.24 8.38 2.85
CA PHE A 43 3.42 8.48 3.70
C PHE A 43 3.26 9.66 4.66
N ILE A 44 3.51 9.42 5.93
CA ILE A 44 3.54 10.45 6.98
C ILE A 44 4.89 10.35 7.67
N SER A 45 5.68 11.44 7.62
CA SER A 45 7.05 11.46 8.14
C SER A 45 7.12 11.48 9.67
N GLU A 46 6.20 12.22 10.32
CA GLU A 46 6.13 12.40 11.76
C GLU A 46 4.69 12.71 12.20
N GLU A 47 4.43 12.65 13.50
CA GLU A 47 3.10 12.89 14.04
C GLU A 47 2.63 14.31 13.73
N GLY A 48 1.43 14.44 13.15
CA GLY A 48 0.87 15.73 12.75
C GLY A 48 1.42 16.31 11.44
N ALA A 49 2.40 15.66 10.80
CA ALA A 49 2.86 16.08 9.48
C ALA A 49 1.81 15.84 8.40
N ALA A 50 1.84 16.67 7.36
CA ALA A 50 0.98 16.53 6.21
C ALA A 50 1.26 15.20 5.48
N PRO A 51 0.22 14.42 5.14
CA PRO A 51 0.39 13.18 4.40
C PRO A 51 0.82 13.46 2.96
N GLN A 52 1.75 12.63 2.47
CA GLN A 52 2.14 12.60 1.06
C GLN A 52 1.57 11.35 0.41
N SER A 53 0.71 11.51 -0.60
CA SER A 53 0.06 10.40 -1.28
C SER A 53 0.65 10.16 -2.68
N GLN A 54 0.88 8.90 -3.04
CA GLN A 54 1.23 8.48 -4.40
C GLN A 54 0.26 7.39 -4.87
N THR A 55 -0.26 7.53 -6.08
CA THR A 55 -1.19 6.55 -6.66
C THR A 55 -0.50 5.71 -7.72
N PHE A 56 -0.72 4.40 -7.69
CA PHE A 56 -0.32 3.45 -8.72
C PHE A 56 -1.56 2.83 -9.35
N LEU A 57 -1.66 2.92 -10.67
CA LEU A 57 -2.74 2.31 -11.44
C LEU A 57 -2.33 0.91 -11.90
N SER A 58 -3.28 -0.01 -11.93
CA SER A 58 -3.16 -1.35 -12.49
C SER A 58 -4.24 -1.59 -13.53
N ASN A 59 -3.85 -2.18 -14.66
CA ASN A 59 -4.81 -2.65 -15.67
C ASN A 59 -5.48 -3.97 -15.28
N THR A 60 -5.01 -4.61 -14.20
CA THR A 60 -5.56 -5.87 -13.69
C THR A 60 -5.90 -5.71 -12.22
N ASP A 61 -5.24 -6.46 -11.33
CA ASP A 61 -5.43 -6.40 -9.88
C ASP A 61 -4.13 -5.93 -9.24
N ALA A 62 -4.14 -4.74 -8.64
CA ALA A 62 -2.99 -4.12 -7.98
C ALA A 62 -2.47 -4.96 -6.78
N LYS A 63 -3.30 -5.83 -6.18
CA LYS A 63 -2.85 -6.78 -5.15
C LYS A 63 -2.06 -7.95 -5.75
N LYS A 64 -2.26 -8.25 -7.03
CA LYS A 64 -1.62 -9.37 -7.76
C LYS A 64 -0.59 -8.91 -8.79
N ASP A 65 -0.43 -7.61 -8.99
CA ASP A 65 0.55 -7.06 -9.92
C ASP A 65 1.96 -7.11 -9.30
N GLU A 66 2.85 -7.90 -9.90
CA GLU A 66 4.22 -8.09 -9.40
C GLU A 66 5.02 -6.78 -9.37
N THR A 67 4.81 -5.91 -10.36
CA THR A 67 5.54 -4.64 -10.50
C THR A 67 5.12 -3.68 -9.40
N ILE A 68 3.81 -3.56 -9.16
CA ILE A 68 3.24 -2.74 -8.09
C ILE A 68 3.73 -3.28 -6.75
N GLN A 69 3.53 -4.57 -6.45
CA GLN A 69 3.91 -5.14 -5.15
C GLN A 69 5.42 -5.01 -4.88
N THR A 70 6.26 -5.20 -5.89
CA THR A 70 7.72 -4.97 -5.77
C THR A 70 8.05 -3.49 -5.53
N THR A 71 7.31 -2.57 -6.16
CA THR A 71 7.49 -1.13 -5.98
C THR A 71 7.08 -0.71 -4.57
N LEU A 72 5.95 -1.21 -4.05
CA LEU A 72 5.50 -0.94 -2.69
C LEU A 72 6.55 -1.37 -1.66
N VAL A 73 7.13 -2.56 -1.81
CA VAL A 73 8.24 -3.02 -0.94
C VAL A 73 9.40 -2.03 -0.97
N LYS A 74 9.82 -1.58 -2.16
CA LYS A 74 10.92 -0.61 -2.30
C LYS A 74 10.59 0.74 -1.67
N VAL A 75 9.35 1.22 -1.82
CA VAL A 75 8.89 2.48 -1.19
C VAL A 75 8.97 2.35 0.33
N ILE A 76 8.46 1.25 0.88
CA ILE A 76 8.50 0.96 2.32
C ILE A 76 9.94 0.90 2.85
N GLU A 77 10.84 0.23 2.13
CA GLU A 77 12.26 0.12 2.50
C GLU A 77 12.97 1.47 2.40
N ARG A 78 12.77 2.23 1.32
CA ARG A 78 13.39 3.55 1.12
C ARG A 78 12.90 4.60 2.12
N ALA A 79 11.62 4.54 2.48
CA ALA A 79 11.02 5.42 3.47
C ALA A 79 11.46 5.10 4.90
N ASN A 80 12.19 4.00 5.13
CA ASN A 80 12.53 3.49 6.46
C ASN A 80 11.28 3.40 7.37
N ALA A 81 10.14 3.01 6.79
CA ALA A 81 8.86 3.05 7.50
C ALA A 81 8.90 2.16 8.74
N LYS A 82 8.63 2.77 9.89
CA LYS A 82 8.46 2.07 11.17
C LYS A 82 7.12 1.37 11.23
N THR A 83 6.09 2.00 10.67
CA THR A 83 4.74 1.46 10.60
C THR A 83 4.31 1.26 9.16
N VAL A 84 3.71 0.11 8.87
CA VAL A 84 3.02 -0.14 7.60
C VAL A 84 1.60 -0.58 7.91
N LEU A 85 0.62 0.11 7.34
CA LEU A 85 -0.79 -0.24 7.40
C LEU A 85 -1.26 -0.62 6.00
N GLU A 86 -2.14 -1.61 5.92
CA GLU A 86 -2.73 -2.06 4.67
C GLU A 86 -4.24 -2.20 4.86
N ALA A 87 -5.02 -1.53 3.99
CA ALA A 87 -6.45 -1.67 3.96
C ALA A 87 -6.81 -3.09 3.52
N LYS A 88 -7.54 -3.81 4.38
CA LYS A 88 -7.94 -5.19 4.10
C LYS A 88 -8.91 -5.25 2.91
N GLU A 89 -9.83 -4.30 2.87
CA GLU A 89 -10.88 -4.20 1.87
C GLU A 89 -10.48 -3.28 0.72
N ILE A 90 -11.08 -3.52 -0.44
CA ILE A 90 -10.94 -2.66 -1.62
C ILE A 90 -12.06 -1.62 -1.54
N THR A 91 -11.68 -0.34 -1.54
CA THR A 91 -12.64 0.75 -1.56
C THR A 91 -13.21 0.90 -2.97
N VAL A 92 -14.53 0.77 -3.10
CA VAL A 92 -15.21 0.95 -4.38
C VAL A 92 -15.30 2.44 -4.69
N GLU A 93 -14.69 2.87 -5.78
CA GLU A 93 -14.90 4.22 -6.31
C GLU A 93 -16.06 4.20 -7.29
N VAL A 94 -17.20 4.70 -6.85
CA VAL A 94 -18.29 5.09 -7.75
C VAL A 94 -17.86 6.40 -8.42
N ALA A 95 -17.62 6.35 -9.72
CA ALA A 95 -17.57 7.55 -10.55
C ALA A 95 -19.02 8.09 -10.60
N GLU A 96 -19.24 9.21 -9.92
CA GLU A 96 -20.49 9.98 -9.97
C GLU A 96 -20.68 10.61 -11.37
#